data_AF-A0A960DPY2-F1
#
_entry.id   AF-A0A960DPY2-F1
#
_cell.length_a   1.000
_cell.length_b   1.000
_cell.length_c   1.000
_cell.angle_alpha   90.00
_cell.angle_beta   90.00
_cell.angle_gamma   90.00
#
_symmetry.space_group_name_H-M   'P 1'
#
loop_
_entity.id
_entity.type
_entity.pdbx_description
1 polymer ?
#
loop_
_entity_poly.entity_id
_entity_poly.type
_entity_poly.pdbx_seq_one_letter_code
_entity_poly.pdbx_strand_id
1 'polypeptide(L)'
;MEPTLDGPQLPSRSVGAADDRPSGEITVQRPAAGPAPVLRDPHHYDRHHTMIPRTLCFAGQVAWLAMPAVAFMLTRDDRIVWDTDNGVPVLDHEARRVMALIGVASVAAYLLGWVWWTTVAALNARQMSRRTMWPGASIASVAVQAAVLALLPSFRAEDELVDAAVLGVAGLIVVAAHFYVLGALRRTAESINGPTAPWTRLIVIPWAVAAFNAVGAFFVGFISTEFTLGVLGLQVLLLVWYVASTYQAMTSFDRASVGRALLSQDDHTFAMFMRMRHQTGEQPVQA
;
A
#
# COMPACT_ATOMS: atom_id res chain seq x y z
N MET A 1 42.75 30.71 7.51
CA MET A 1 41.46 31.09 6.90
C MET A 1 40.43 30.11 7.42
N GLU A 2 39.76 30.48 8.50
CA GLU A 2 38.65 29.72 9.08
C GLU A 2 37.33 30.22 8.48
N PRO A 3 36.41 29.33 8.05
CA PRO A 3 35.08 29.74 7.62
C PRO A 3 34.18 29.95 8.83
N THR A 4 33.62 31.14 8.94
CA THR A 4 32.64 31.53 9.97
C THR A 4 31.26 30.96 9.62
N LEU A 5 30.61 30.33 10.60
CA LEU A 5 29.28 29.73 10.53
C LEU A 5 28.20 30.82 10.69
N ASP A 6 27.41 31.07 9.66
CA ASP A 6 26.17 31.86 9.77
C ASP A 6 24.98 30.95 10.11
N GLY A 7 24.49 31.06 11.35
CA GLY A 7 23.27 30.43 11.81
C GLY A 7 22.00 31.20 11.38
N PRO A 8 20.83 30.53 11.31
CA PRO A 8 19.58 31.17 10.92
C PRO A 8 19.06 32.13 12.00
N GLN A 9 18.92 33.41 11.63
CA GLN A 9 18.28 34.42 12.47
C GLN A 9 16.77 34.17 12.57
N LEU A 10 16.27 34.03 13.80
CA LEU A 10 14.83 34.00 14.09
C LEU A 10 14.25 35.44 14.05
N PRO A 11 13.01 35.61 13.57
CA PRO A 11 12.38 36.93 13.48
C PRO A 11 12.07 37.49 14.88
N SER A 12 12.60 38.68 15.14
CA SER A 12 12.31 39.50 16.31
C SER A 12 10.83 39.90 16.33
N ARG A 13 10.08 39.33 17.26
CA ARG A 13 8.68 39.69 17.50
C ARG A 13 8.65 41.01 18.26
N SER A 14 8.36 42.10 17.55
CA SER A 14 8.11 43.41 18.15
C SER A 14 6.88 43.33 19.06
N VAL A 15 7.09 43.51 20.36
CA VAL A 15 6.02 43.70 21.35
C VAL A 15 5.41 45.07 21.11
N GLY A 16 4.28 45.08 20.41
CA GLY A 16 3.48 46.27 20.17
C GLY A 16 2.76 46.71 21.44
N ALA A 17 2.74 48.03 21.63
CA ALA A 17 2.17 48.78 22.74
C ALA A 17 0.76 48.35 23.14
N ALA A 18 0.49 48.48 24.45
CA ALA A 18 -0.81 48.35 25.07
C ALA A 18 -1.81 49.34 24.43
N ASP A 19 -2.86 48.79 23.81
CA ASP A 19 -4.02 49.52 23.32
C ASP A 19 -5.09 49.46 24.42
N ASP A 20 -5.18 50.54 25.21
CA ASP A 20 -6.27 50.77 26.16
C ASP A 20 -7.58 50.97 25.38
N ARG A 21 -8.36 49.90 25.24
CA ARG A 21 -9.74 49.98 24.74
C ARG A 21 -10.76 49.70 25.84
N PRO A 22 -11.86 50.47 25.88
CA PRO A 22 -12.91 50.30 26.88
C PRO A 22 -13.57 48.92 26.72
N SER A 23 -13.88 48.31 27.86
CA SER A 23 -14.54 47.03 28.06
C SER A 23 -15.79 46.89 27.20
N GLY A 24 -15.61 46.39 25.97
CA GLY A 24 -16.68 45.84 25.17
C GLY A 24 -17.14 44.54 25.80
N GLU A 25 -18.38 44.53 26.27
CA GLU A 25 -19.11 43.36 26.68
C GLU A 25 -18.93 42.25 25.63
N ILE A 26 -18.17 41.19 25.99
CA ILE A 26 -18.04 40.02 25.15
C ILE A 26 -19.37 39.28 25.23
N THR A 27 -20.32 39.66 24.37
CA THR A 27 -21.49 38.84 24.11
C THR A 27 -20.99 37.57 23.42
N VAL A 28 -20.79 36.51 24.20
CA VAL A 28 -20.57 35.16 23.66
C VAL A 28 -21.82 34.80 22.87
N GLN A 29 -21.77 35.00 21.55
CA GLN A 29 -22.80 34.50 20.64
C GLN A 29 -22.85 32.98 20.82
N ARG A 30 -23.87 32.53 21.55
CA ARG A 30 -24.24 31.13 21.64
C ARG A 30 -24.55 30.71 20.21
N PRO A 31 -23.79 29.78 19.59
CA PRO A 31 -24.09 29.33 18.24
C PRO A 31 -25.55 28.87 18.21
N ALA A 32 -26.31 29.42 17.27
CA ALA A 32 -27.72 29.10 17.08
C ALA A 32 -27.87 27.58 17.12
N ALA A 33 -28.83 27.10 17.92
CA ALA A 33 -29.16 25.69 18.01
C ALA A 33 -29.65 25.21 16.65
N GLY A 34 -28.69 24.84 15.79
CA GLY A 34 -28.96 24.06 14.60
C GLY A 34 -29.65 22.75 15.01
N PRO A 35 -30.37 22.11 14.08
CA PRO A 35 -30.98 20.82 14.34
C PRO A 35 -29.95 19.91 14.99
N ALA A 36 -30.32 19.35 16.15
CA ALA A 36 -29.44 18.50 16.94
C ALA A 36 -28.79 17.48 15.99
N PRO A 37 -27.46 17.29 16.03
CA PRO A 37 -26.83 16.26 15.23
C PRO A 37 -27.57 14.95 15.54
N VAL A 38 -28.18 14.37 14.51
CA VAL A 38 -28.83 13.07 14.61
C VAL A 38 -27.77 12.16 15.21
N LEU A 39 -27.97 11.77 16.47
CA LEU A 39 -27.21 10.72 17.16
C LEU A 39 -27.48 9.45 16.38
N ARG A 40 -26.73 9.27 15.29
CA ARG A 40 -26.66 8.01 14.58
C ARG A 40 -26.00 7.06 15.55
N ASP A 41 -26.75 6.04 15.94
CA ASP A 41 -26.32 5.04 16.90
C ASP A 41 -24.88 4.57 16.54
N PRO A 42 -23.86 4.89 17.36
CA PRO A 42 -22.46 4.57 17.02
C PRO A 42 -22.19 3.07 17.04
N HIS A 43 -23.15 2.28 17.54
CA HIS A 43 -23.05 0.85 17.79
C HIS A 43 -23.21 -0.05 16.55
N HIS A 44 -23.41 0.52 15.35
CA HIS A 44 -23.69 -0.27 14.14
C HIS A 44 -22.98 0.24 12.88
N TYR A 45 -21.71 0.65 12.98
CA TYR A 45 -20.88 0.63 11.78
C TYR A 45 -20.42 -0.80 11.55
N ASP A 46 -21.23 -1.57 10.81
CA ASP A 46 -20.85 -2.86 10.23
C ASP A 46 -19.63 -2.64 9.33
N ARG A 47 -18.44 -2.84 9.92
CA ARG A 47 -17.19 -2.73 9.18
C ARG A 47 -17.02 -3.97 8.33
N HIS A 48 -16.58 -3.74 7.12
CA HIS A 48 -16.21 -4.83 6.24
C HIS A 48 -14.94 -5.52 6.76
N HIS A 49 -15.03 -6.83 6.99
CA HIS A 49 -13.92 -7.65 7.42
C HIS A 49 -12.82 -7.72 6.33
N THR A 50 -11.57 -7.45 6.72
CA THR A 50 -10.41 -7.49 5.82
C THR A 50 -9.57 -8.77 5.92
N MET A 51 -9.88 -9.66 6.88
CA MET A 51 -9.09 -10.86 7.15
C MET A 51 -9.01 -11.79 5.93
N ILE A 52 -10.16 -12.15 5.33
CA ILE A 52 -10.23 -13.03 4.17
C ILE A 52 -9.44 -12.47 2.97
N PRO A 53 -9.70 -11.24 2.50
CA PRO A 53 -8.99 -10.73 1.34
C PRO A 53 -7.50 -10.49 1.61
N ARG A 54 -7.11 -10.18 2.85
CA ARG A 54 -5.69 -10.11 3.24
C ARG A 54 -5.00 -11.47 3.17
N THR A 55 -5.65 -12.53 3.66
CA THR A 55 -5.12 -13.89 3.58
C THR A 55 -4.99 -14.35 2.13
N LEU A 56 -5.97 -14.05 1.26
CA LEU A 56 -5.88 -14.35 -0.17
C LEU A 56 -4.70 -13.63 -0.84
N CYS A 57 -4.53 -12.34 -0.58
CA CYS A 57 -3.42 -11.55 -1.10
C CYS A 57 -2.07 -12.13 -0.66
N PHE A 58 -1.94 -12.44 0.63
CA PHE A 58 -0.72 -13.03 1.20
C PHE A 58 -0.45 -14.43 0.68
N ALA A 59 -1.46 -15.30 0.59
CA ALA A 59 -1.32 -16.66 0.06
C ALA A 59 -0.86 -16.64 -1.39
N GLY A 60 -1.43 -15.76 -2.24
CA GLY A 60 -0.98 -15.57 -3.61
C GLY A 60 0.50 -15.14 -3.69
N GLN A 61 0.93 -14.22 -2.82
CA GLN A 61 2.33 -13.79 -2.73
C GLN A 61 3.28 -14.90 -2.24
N VAL A 62 2.88 -15.66 -1.22
CA VAL A 62 3.68 -16.77 -0.70
C VAL A 62 3.82 -17.90 -1.72
N ALA A 63 2.78 -18.14 -2.54
CA ALA A 63 2.88 -19.13 -3.60
C ALA A 63 3.98 -18.79 -4.64
N TRP A 64 4.27 -17.51 -4.86
CA TRP A 64 5.44 -17.11 -5.67
C TRP A 64 6.78 -17.49 -5.03
N LEU A 65 6.89 -17.45 -3.69
CA LEU A 65 8.08 -17.92 -2.98
C LEU A 65 8.26 -19.45 -3.09
N ALA A 66 7.19 -20.19 -3.38
CA ALA A 66 7.27 -21.63 -3.61
C ALA A 66 7.75 -21.97 -5.03
N MET A 67 7.70 -21.05 -6.00
CA MET A 67 8.09 -21.31 -7.38
C MET A 67 9.54 -21.81 -7.54
N PRO A 68 10.56 -21.25 -6.86
CA PRO A 68 11.92 -21.79 -6.92
C PRO A 68 12.02 -23.23 -6.40
N ALA A 69 11.28 -23.56 -5.33
CA ALA A 69 11.26 -24.91 -4.79
C ALA A 69 10.58 -25.89 -5.76
N VAL A 70 9.46 -25.48 -6.38
CA VAL A 70 8.77 -26.27 -7.40
C VAL A 70 9.67 -26.47 -8.62
N ALA A 71 10.32 -25.42 -9.11
CA ALA A 71 11.27 -25.52 -10.22
C ALA A 71 12.44 -26.46 -9.88
N PHE A 72 12.98 -26.39 -8.66
CA PHE A 72 14.02 -27.30 -8.20
C PHE A 72 13.54 -28.76 -8.16
N MET A 73 12.34 -29.03 -7.64
CA MET A 73 11.77 -30.38 -7.63
C MET A 73 11.57 -30.91 -9.05
N LEU A 74 11.01 -30.09 -9.96
CA LEU A 74 10.84 -30.47 -11.37
C LEU A 74 12.18 -30.69 -12.10
N THR A 75 13.22 -29.94 -11.73
CA THR A 75 14.58 -30.16 -12.27
C THR A 75 15.15 -31.49 -11.78
N ARG A 76 14.92 -31.84 -10.51
CA ARG A 76 15.38 -33.11 -9.93
C ARG A 76 14.70 -34.32 -10.56
N ASP A 77 13.48 -34.16 -11.05
CA ASP A 77 12.69 -35.21 -11.71
C ASP A 77 12.95 -35.26 -13.24
N ASP A 78 14.01 -34.61 -13.74
CA ASP A 78 14.36 -34.49 -15.17
C ASP A 78 13.24 -33.90 -16.05
N ARG A 79 12.32 -33.12 -15.45
CA ARG A 79 11.20 -32.46 -16.16
C ARG A 79 11.58 -31.09 -16.72
N ILE A 80 12.63 -30.49 -16.19
CA ILE A 80 13.24 -29.25 -16.68
C ILE A 80 14.66 -29.59 -17.12
N VAL A 81 14.89 -29.57 -18.43
CA VAL A 81 16.22 -29.76 -19.01
C VAL A 81 16.77 -28.40 -19.38
N TRP A 82 17.92 -28.06 -18.84
CA TRP A 82 18.63 -26.85 -19.22
C TRP A 82 19.33 -27.09 -20.56
N ASP A 83 18.79 -26.51 -21.63
CA ASP A 83 19.44 -26.52 -22.93
C ASP A 83 20.65 -25.57 -22.86
N THR A 84 21.84 -26.15 -22.77
CA THR A 84 23.11 -25.44 -22.64
C THR A 84 23.43 -24.60 -23.87
N ASP A 85 22.86 -24.92 -25.04
CA ASP A 85 23.16 -24.21 -26.29
C ASP A 85 22.38 -22.90 -26.40
N ASN A 86 21.16 -22.87 -25.86
CA ASN A 86 20.30 -21.68 -25.89
C ASN A 86 20.20 -20.95 -24.54
N GLY A 87 20.67 -21.55 -23.44
CA GLY A 87 20.54 -20.98 -22.10
C GLY A 87 19.09 -20.87 -21.61
N VAL A 88 18.14 -21.53 -22.29
CA VAL A 88 16.71 -21.51 -21.97
C VAL A 88 16.31 -22.86 -21.36
N PRO A 89 15.58 -22.88 -20.23
CA PRO A 89 15.06 -24.13 -19.70
C PRO A 89 13.99 -24.69 -20.65
N VAL A 90 14.14 -25.93 -21.08
CA VAL A 90 13.13 -26.68 -21.82
C VAL A 90 12.26 -27.43 -20.81
N LEU A 91 11.00 -27.02 -20.72
CA LEU A 91 10.01 -27.65 -19.85
C LEU A 91 9.21 -28.70 -20.62
N ASP A 92 9.11 -29.90 -20.06
CA ASP A 92 8.21 -30.91 -20.59
C ASP A 92 6.72 -30.48 -20.44
N HIS A 93 5.79 -31.28 -20.98
CA HIS A 93 4.38 -30.89 -20.98
C HIS A 93 3.79 -30.82 -19.56
N GLU A 94 4.21 -31.72 -18.67
CA GLU A 94 3.71 -31.80 -17.31
C GLU A 94 4.26 -30.67 -16.43
N ALA A 95 5.56 -30.36 -16.52
CA ALA A 95 6.16 -29.21 -15.85
C ALA A 95 5.51 -27.90 -16.28
N ARG A 96 5.26 -27.72 -17.59
CA ARG A 96 4.51 -26.55 -18.09
C ARG A 96 3.11 -26.47 -17.48
N ARG A 97 2.40 -27.60 -17.41
CA ARG A 97 1.06 -27.66 -16.83
C ARG A 97 1.06 -27.32 -15.34
N VAL A 98 1.96 -27.92 -14.56
CA VAL A 98 2.09 -27.68 -13.12
C VAL A 98 2.45 -26.22 -12.84
N MET A 99 3.48 -25.69 -13.51
CA MET A 99 3.91 -24.29 -13.35
C MET A 99 2.80 -23.32 -13.77
N ALA A 100 2.08 -23.61 -14.87
CA ALA A 100 0.96 -22.78 -15.31
C ALA A 100 -0.21 -22.81 -14.30
N LEU A 101 -0.58 -23.98 -13.77
CA LEU A 101 -1.64 -24.09 -12.77
C LEU A 101 -1.30 -23.34 -11.49
N ILE A 102 -0.09 -23.51 -10.97
CA ILE A 102 0.38 -22.78 -9.78
C ILE A 102 0.41 -21.28 -10.08
N GLY A 103 0.94 -20.87 -11.24
CA GLY A 103 1.00 -19.47 -11.65
C GLY A 103 -0.39 -18.83 -11.72
N VAL A 104 -1.33 -19.45 -12.45
CA VAL A 104 -2.70 -18.96 -12.60
C VAL A 104 -3.41 -18.89 -11.25
N ALA A 105 -3.32 -19.94 -10.42
CA ALA A 105 -3.94 -19.95 -9.10
C ALA A 105 -3.37 -18.87 -8.18
N SER A 106 -2.05 -18.67 -8.20
CA SER A 106 -1.36 -17.65 -7.39
C SER A 106 -1.72 -16.23 -7.81
N VAL A 107 -1.72 -15.97 -9.12
CA VAL A 107 -2.13 -14.68 -9.71
C VAL A 107 -3.60 -14.40 -9.38
N ALA A 108 -4.49 -15.36 -9.58
CA ALA A 108 -5.92 -15.20 -9.30
C ALA A 108 -6.16 -14.91 -7.81
N ALA A 109 -5.55 -15.69 -6.90
CA ALA A 109 -5.66 -15.47 -5.46
C ALA A 109 -5.14 -14.08 -5.06
N TYR A 110 -3.97 -13.68 -5.59
CA TYR A 110 -3.39 -12.36 -5.33
C TYR A 110 -4.29 -11.23 -5.84
N LEU A 111 -4.73 -11.27 -7.10
CA LEU A 111 -5.54 -10.20 -7.70
C LEU A 111 -6.91 -10.08 -7.02
N LEU A 112 -7.59 -11.19 -6.75
CA LEU A 112 -8.86 -11.19 -6.03
C LEU A 112 -8.69 -10.64 -4.62
N GLY A 113 -7.67 -11.12 -3.89
CA GLY A 113 -7.34 -10.62 -2.56
C GLY A 113 -6.98 -9.13 -2.55
N TRP A 114 -6.18 -8.68 -3.51
CA TRP A 114 -5.75 -7.30 -3.66
C TRP A 114 -6.92 -6.37 -3.96
N VAL A 115 -7.73 -6.67 -4.98
CA VAL A 115 -8.89 -5.87 -5.37
C VAL A 115 -9.92 -5.81 -4.25
N TRP A 116 -10.24 -6.95 -3.64
CA TRP A 116 -11.19 -7.01 -2.54
C TRP A 116 -10.67 -6.24 -1.33
N TRP A 117 -9.43 -6.49 -0.89
CA TRP A 117 -8.87 -5.81 0.27
C TRP A 117 -8.79 -4.30 0.07
N THR A 118 -8.27 -3.83 -1.07
CA THR A 118 -8.15 -2.38 -1.34
C THR A 118 -9.49 -1.68 -1.40
N THR A 119 -10.52 -2.32 -1.98
CA THR A 119 -11.89 -1.79 -2.03
C THR A 119 -12.44 -1.63 -0.62
N VAL A 120 -12.35 -2.67 0.20
CA VAL A 120 -12.81 -2.65 1.59
C VAL A 120 -12.02 -1.64 2.43
N ALA A 121 -10.70 -1.62 2.30
CA ALA A 121 -9.82 -0.71 3.01
C ALA A 121 -10.14 0.75 2.68
N ALA A 122 -10.39 1.05 1.40
CA ALA A 122 -10.82 2.38 0.96
C ALA A 122 -12.19 2.77 1.53
N LEU A 123 -13.17 1.84 1.54
CA LEU A 123 -14.49 2.09 2.14
C LEU A 123 -14.38 2.37 3.64
N ASN A 124 -13.59 1.59 4.36
CA ASN A 124 -13.34 1.78 5.79
C ASN A 124 -12.61 3.11 6.05
N ALA A 125 -11.62 3.46 5.22
CA ALA A 125 -10.90 4.73 5.35
C ALA A 125 -11.78 5.95 5.06
N ARG A 126 -12.71 5.88 4.10
CA ARG A 126 -13.63 6.99 3.75
C ARG A 126 -14.50 7.45 4.92
N GLN A 127 -14.78 6.55 5.86
CA GLN A 127 -15.48 6.88 7.10
C GLN A 127 -14.64 7.76 8.03
N MET A 128 -13.31 7.71 7.92
CA MET A 128 -12.36 8.45 8.75
C MET A 128 -11.87 9.75 8.12
N SER A 129 -11.77 9.81 6.79
CA SER A 129 -11.25 10.97 6.07
C SER A 129 -11.92 11.13 4.72
N ARG A 130 -12.19 12.37 4.32
CA ARG A 130 -12.67 12.68 2.96
C ARG A 130 -11.56 12.61 1.91
N ARG A 131 -10.28 12.62 2.33
CA ARG A 131 -9.09 12.64 1.46
C ARG A 131 -8.50 11.25 1.23
N THR A 132 -9.36 10.25 1.08
CA THR A 132 -8.96 8.86 0.88
C THR A 132 -9.12 8.47 -0.58
N MET A 133 -8.43 7.41 -1.00
CA MET A 133 -8.57 6.88 -2.35
C MET A 133 -10.01 6.47 -2.70
N TRP A 134 -10.33 6.52 -4.00
CA TRP A 134 -11.58 5.98 -4.52
C TRP A 134 -11.57 4.44 -4.42
N PRO A 135 -12.63 3.78 -3.90
CA PRO A 135 -12.65 2.33 -3.71
C PRO A 135 -12.45 1.52 -5.00
N GLY A 136 -12.89 2.04 -6.14
CA GLY A 136 -12.71 1.37 -7.43
C GLY A 136 -11.33 1.54 -8.07
N ALA A 137 -10.39 2.25 -7.44
CA ALA A 137 -9.10 2.55 -8.09
C ALA A 137 -8.28 1.29 -8.37
N SER A 138 -8.36 0.27 -7.50
CA SER A 138 -7.71 -1.03 -7.73
C SER A 138 -8.36 -1.82 -8.85
N ILE A 139 -9.69 -1.83 -8.93
CA ILE A 139 -10.46 -2.44 -10.03
C ILE A 139 -10.06 -1.80 -11.36
N ALA A 140 -10.06 -0.46 -11.41
CA ALA A 140 -9.67 0.29 -12.60
C ALA A 140 -8.21 -0.02 -12.99
N SER A 141 -7.29 -0.06 -12.02
CA SER A 141 -5.90 -0.45 -12.27
C SER A 141 -5.80 -1.86 -12.86
N VAL A 142 -6.48 -2.85 -12.29
CA VAL A 142 -6.46 -4.23 -12.80
C VAL A 142 -7.11 -4.31 -14.19
N ALA A 143 -8.18 -3.57 -14.44
CA ALA A 143 -8.82 -3.52 -15.75
C ALA A 143 -7.89 -2.91 -16.81
N VAL A 144 -7.16 -1.83 -16.49
CA VAL A 144 -6.15 -1.25 -17.37
C VAL A 144 -5.03 -2.26 -17.66
N GLN A 145 -4.51 -2.95 -16.63
CA GLN A 145 -3.47 -3.96 -16.82
C GLN A 145 -3.96 -5.12 -17.71
N ALA A 146 -5.17 -5.63 -17.45
CA ALA A 146 -5.77 -6.69 -18.26
C ALA A 146 -6.01 -6.24 -19.70
N ALA A 147 -6.49 -5.01 -19.92
CA ALA A 147 -6.69 -4.46 -21.26
C ALA A 147 -5.37 -4.32 -22.03
N VAL A 148 -4.32 -3.82 -21.39
CA VAL A 148 -2.99 -3.72 -22.01
C VAL A 148 -2.48 -5.10 -22.40
N LEU A 149 -2.55 -6.09 -21.50
CA LEU A 149 -2.09 -7.45 -21.79
C LEU A 149 -2.93 -8.15 -22.87
N ALA A 150 -4.24 -7.93 -22.90
CA ALA A 150 -5.14 -8.51 -23.90
C ALA A 150 -4.95 -7.90 -25.30
N LEU A 151 -4.65 -6.60 -25.35
CA LEU A 151 -4.42 -5.89 -26.61
C LEU A 151 -3.00 -6.06 -27.15
N LEU A 152 -2.03 -6.40 -26.30
CA LEU A 152 -0.62 -6.52 -26.65
C LEU A 152 -0.35 -7.36 -27.93
N PRO A 153 -0.98 -8.54 -28.13
CA PRO A 153 -0.77 -9.33 -29.35
C PRO A 153 -1.21 -8.61 -30.63
N SER A 154 -2.18 -7.69 -30.54
CA SER A 154 -2.71 -6.94 -31.69
C SER A 154 -1.77 -5.84 -32.18
N PHE A 155 -0.77 -5.48 -31.36
CA PHE A 155 0.22 -4.44 -31.66
C PHE A 155 1.60 -5.02 -31.97
N ARG A 156 1.71 -6.36 -32.14
CA ARG A 156 2.98 -6.98 -32.54
C ARG A 156 3.39 -6.50 -33.92
N ALA A 157 4.63 -6.04 -34.02
CA ALA A 157 5.23 -5.59 -35.27
C ALA A 157 6.25 -6.63 -35.75
N GLU A 158 6.45 -6.69 -37.07
CA GLU A 158 7.53 -7.49 -37.66
C GLU A 158 8.91 -6.87 -37.38
N ASP A 159 8.97 -5.55 -37.19
CA ASP A 159 10.17 -4.83 -36.79
C ASP A 159 10.44 -5.02 -35.29
N GLU A 160 11.59 -5.62 -34.97
CA GLU A 160 12.00 -5.93 -33.60
C GLU A 160 12.10 -4.68 -32.70
N LEU A 161 12.53 -3.54 -33.26
CA LEU A 161 12.67 -2.30 -32.49
C LEU A 161 11.30 -1.70 -32.17
N VAL A 162 10.35 -1.80 -33.10
CA VAL A 162 8.96 -1.39 -32.89
C VAL A 162 8.28 -2.33 -31.89
N ASP A 163 8.46 -3.64 -32.00
CA ASP A 163 7.89 -4.62 -31.05
C ASP A 163 8.46 -4.42 -29.65
N ALA A 164 9.77 -4.20 -29.52
CA ALA A 164 10.42 -3.87 -28.26
C ALA A 164 9.90 -2.57 -27.65
N ALA A 165 9.68 -1.53 -28.47
CA ALA A 165 9.09 -0.27 -28.02
C ALA A 165 7.64 -0.46 -27.53
N VAL A 166 6.82 -1.23 -28.24
CA VAL A 166 5.44 -1.57 -27.85
C VAL A 166 5.43 -2.32 -26.52
N LEU A 167 6.29 -3.34 -26.36
CA LEU A 167 6.45 -4.08 -25.11
C LEU A 167 6.89 -3.16 -23.97
N GLY A 168 7.84 -2.25 -24.21
CA GLY A 168 8.32 -1.28 -23.23
C GLY A 168 7.21 -0.34 -22.75
N VAL A 169 6.43 0.21 -23.67
CA VAL A 169 5.28 1.10 -23.35
C VAL A 169 4.19 0.33 -22.60
N ALA A 170 3.85 -0.87 -23.05
CA ALA A 170 2.87 -1.72 -22.37
C ALA A 170 3.31 -2.04 -20.92
N GLY A 171 4.57 -2.42 -20.75
CA GLY A 171 5.17 -2.64 -19.43
C GLY A 171 5.11 -1.41 -18.55
N LEU A 172 5.44 -0.22 -19.08
CA LEU A 172 5.39 1.04 -18.35
C LEU A 172 3.96 1.37 -17.88
N ILE A 173 2.94 1.16 -18.71
CA ILE A 173 1.53 1.41 -18.34
C ILE A 173 1.11 0.47 -17.21
N VAL A 174 1.45 -0.82 -17.30
CA VAL A 174 1.12 -1.83 -16.27
C VAL A 174 1.76 -1.45 -14.93
N VAL A 175 3.06 -1.11 -14.94
CA VAL A 175 3.80 -0.68 -13.75
C VAL A 175 3.21 0.62 -13.19
N ALA A 176 3.00 1.63 -14.03
CA ALA A 176 2.44 2.91 -13.60
C ALA A 176 1.07 2.77 -12.94
N ALA A 177 0.18 1.94 -13.50
CA ALA A 177 -1.13 1.65 -12.93
C ALA A 177 -1.02 1.04 -11.52
N HIS A 178 -0.15 0.06 -11.34
CA HIS A 178 0.08 -0.57 -10.04
C HIS A 178 0.63 0.43 -9.01
N PHE A 179 1.65 1.20 -9.39
CA PHE A 179 2.28 2.20 -8.52
C PHE A 179 1.35 3.36 -8.16
N TYR A 180 0.44 3.74 -9.06
CA TYR A 180 -0.60 4.72 -8.76
C TYR A 180 -1.48 4.27 -7.59
N VAL A 181 -1.91 3.00 -7.56
CA VAL A 181 -2.70 2.44 -6.46
C VAL A 181 -1.89 2.44 -5.16
N LEU A 182 -0.62 2.02 -5.19
CA LEU A 182 0.26 2.05 -4.01
C LEU A 182 0.46 3.47 -3.48
N GLY A 183 0.68 4.45 -4.35
CA GLY A 183 0.79 5.87 -3.98
C GLY A 183 -0.52 6.41 -3.39
N ALA A 184 -1.66 6.04 -3.96
CA ALA A 184 -2.97 6.40 -3.42
C ALA A 184 -3.22 5.79 -2.04
N LEU A 185 -2.85 4.52 -1.82
CA LEU A 185 -2.93 3.86 -0.52
C LEU A 185 -2.00 4.51 0.51
N ARG A 186 -0.77 4.86 0.12
CA ARG A 186 0.16 5.58 1.00
C ARG A 186 -0.39 6.94 1.45
N ARG A 187 -0.90 7.75 0.51
CA ARG A 187 -1.54 9.04 0.83
C ARG A 187 -2.78 8.85 1.70
N THR A 188 -3.55 7.79 1.45
CA THR A 188 -4.70 7.44 2.26
C THR A 188 -4.28 7.09 3.68
N ALA A 189 -3.24 6.27 3.85
CA ALA A 189 -2.66 5.91 5.14
C ALA A 189 -2.23 7.16 5.92
N GLU A 190 -1.54 8.09 5.26
CA GLU A 190 -1.16 9.38 5.84
C GLU A 190 -2.39 10.19 6.29
N SER A 191 -3.44 10.27 5.45
CA SER A 191 -4.68 10.99 5.81
C SER A 191 -5.40 10.41 7.02
N ILE A 192 -5.24 9.10 7.27
CA ILE A 192 -5.77 8.41 8.44
C ILE A 192 -4.75 8.27 9.58
N ASN A 193 -3.62 9.00 9.54
CA ASN A 193 -2.51 8.95 10.52
C ASN A 193 -1.97 7.52 10.73
N GLY A 194 -2.06 6.68 9.70
CA GLY A 194 -1.49 5.34 9.68
C GLY A 194 -0.01 5.35 9.29
N PRO A 195 0.74 4.28 9.60
CA PRO A 195 2.14 4.16 9.21
C PRO A 195 2.31 4.18 7.68
N THR A 196 3.19 5.05 7.17
CA THR A 196 3.50 5.15 5.73
C THR A 196 4.74 4.36 5.32
N ALA A 197 5.62 4.03 6.28
CA ALA A 197 6.89 3.35 5.99
C ALA A 197 6.73 2.01 5.24
N PRO A 198 5.79 1.11 5.60
CA PRO A 198 5.59 -0.13 4.85
C PRO A 198 5.19 0.11 3.39
N TRP A 199 4.34 1.11 3.13
CA TRP A 199 3.93 1.50 1.78
C TRP A 199 5.10 2.04 0.95
N THR A 200 5.96 2.85 1.57
CA THR A 200 7.18 3.34 0.90
C THR A 200 8.10 2.19 0.51
N ARG A 201 8.24 1.14 1.34
CA ARG A 201 9.02 -0.05 0.98
C ARG A 201 8.45 -0.78 -0.23
N LEU A 202 7.12 -0.93 -0.30
CA LEU A 202 6.45 -1.55 -1.47
C LEU A 202 6.70 -0.78 -2.77
N ILE A 203 6.91 0.54 -2.67
CA ILE A 203 7.25 1.37 -3.83
C ILE A 203 8.74 1.25 -4.15
N VAL A 204 9.63 1.30 -3.16
CA VAL A 204 11.08 1.37 -3.40
C VAL A 204 11.70 0.02 -3.77
N ILE A 205 11.27 -1.09 -3.15
CA ILE A 205 11.88 -2.41 -3.35
C ILE A 205 11.88 -2.82 -4.84
N PRO A 206 10.78 -2.71 -5.60
CA PRO A 206 10.80 -3.07 -7.02
C PRO A 206 11.80 -2.25 -7.85
N TRP A 207 11.99 -0.97 -7.54
CA TRP A 207 13.00 -0.13 -8.20
C TRP A 207 14.42 -0.54 -7.84
N ALA A 208 14.66 -0.90 -6.57
CA ALA A 208 15.94 -1.46 -6.15
C ALA A 208 16.23 -2.76 -6.91
N VAL A 209 15.25 -3.68 -6.97
CA VAL A 209 15.34 -4.93 -7.74
C VAL A 209 15.63 -4.67 -9.22
N ALA A 210 14.93 -3.71 -9.84
CA ALA A 210 15.15 -3.35 -11.24
C ALA A 210 16.56 -2.80 -11.46
N ALA A 211 17.05 -1.90 -10.59
CA ALA A 211 18.40 -1.38 -10.66
C ALA A 211 19.46 -2.48 -10.48
N PHE A 212 19.27 -3.38 -9.50
CA PHE A 212 20.14 -4.53 -9.29
C PHE A 212 20.17 -5.45 -10.51
N ASN A 213 19.02 -5.71 -11.14
CA ASN A 213 18.95 -6.53 -12.36
C ASN A 213 19.60 -5.83 -13.56
N ALA A 214 19.44 -4.52 -13.72
CA ALA A 214 20.08 -3.77 -14.79
C ALA A 214 21.61 -3.79 -14.66
N VAL A 215 22.11 -3.58 -13.43
CA VAL A 215 23.54 -3.71 -13.13
C VAL A 215 24.00 -5.16 -13.37
N GLY A 216 23.26 -6.14 -12.87
CA GLY A 216 23.57 -7.56 -13.08
C GLY A 216 23.68 -7.92 -14.56
N ALA A 217 22.68 -7.54 -15.36
CA ALA A 217 22.64 -7.77 -16.81
C ALA A 217 23.83 -7.17 -17.55
N PHE A 218 24.30 -5.99 -17.15
CA PHE A 218 25.50 -5.38 -17.72
C PHE A 218 26.76 -6.23 -17.50
N PHE A 219 26.83 -6.95 -16.38
CA PHE A 219 27.97 -7.76 -16.00
C PHE A 219 27.81 -9.27 -16.32
N VAL A 220 26.65 -9.75 -16.81
CA VAL A 220 26.36 -11.18 -17.00
C VAL A 220 27.44 -11.95 -17.79
N GLY A 221 28.15 -11.29 -18.72
CA GLY A 221 29.24 -11.91 -19.50
C GLY A 221 30.62 -11.94 -18.81
N PHE A 222 30.80 -11.27 -17.68
CA PHE A 222 32.09 -11.10 -17.00
C PHE A 222 32.14 -11.78 -15.62
N ILE A 223 31.03 -12.37 -15.18
CA ILE A 223 30.88 -12.78 -13.79
C ILE A 223 30.86 -14.31 -13.64
N SER A 224 31.44 -14.80 -12.53
CA SER A 224 31.44 -16.20 -12.15
C SER A 224 30.06 -16.70 -11.65
N THR A 225 29.83 -18.00 -11.76
CA THR A 225 28.60 -18.69 -11.34
C THR A 225 28.22 -18.39 -9.89
N GLU A 226 29.20 -18.23 -8.99
CA GLU A 226 28.99 -17.95 -7.57
C GLU A 226 28.29 -16.61 -7.34
N PHE A 227 28.62 -15.59 -8.13
CA PHE A 227 27.95 -14.29 -8.01
C PHE A 227 26.53 -14.35 -8.59
N THR A 228 26.29 -15.11 -9.66
CA THR A 228 24.91 -15.34 -10.16
C THR A 228 24.04 -15.98 -9.09
N LEU A 229 24.57 -16.97 -8.36
CA LEU A 229 23.89 -17.56 -7.20
C LEU A 229 23.69 -16.55 -6.06
N GLY A 230 24.68 -15.68 -5.81
CA GLY A 230 24.57 -14.59 -4.84
C GLY A 230 23.46 -13.59 -5.19
N VAL A 231 23.36 -13.20 -6.46
CA VAL A 231 22.29 -12.32 -6.98
C VAL A 231 20.93 -13.01 -6.82
N LEU A 232 20.82 -14.28 -7.19
CA LEU A 232 19.58 -15.04 -7.01
C LEU A 232 19.15 -15.08 -5.54
N GLY A 233 20.09 -15.35 -4.63
CA GLY A 233 19.84 -15.33 -3.18
C GLY A 233 19.36 -13.97 -2.69
N LEU A 234 19.99 -12.88 -3.14
CA LEU A 234 19.57 -11.52 -2.83
C LEU A 234 18.15 -11.22 -3.36
N GLN A 235 17.82 -11.67 -4.57
CA GLN A 235 16.48 -11.50 -5.14
C GLN A 235 15.41 -12.21 -4.29
N VAL A 236 15.69 -13.42 -3.81
CA VAL A 236 14.79 -14.14 -2.89
C VAL A 236 14.61 -13.36 -1.59
N LEU A 237 15.68 -12.81 -1.01
CA LEU A 237 15.59 -12.00 0.21
C LEU A 237 14.76 -10.72 0.00
N LEU A 238 14.96 -10.04 -1.13
CA LEU A 238 14.16 -8.86 -1.50
C LEU A 238 12.68 -9.20 -1.69
N LEU A 239 12.39 -10.35 -2.29
CA LEU A 239 11.02 -10.85 -2.44
C LEU A 239 10.38 -11.16 -1.08
N VAL A 240 11.08 -11.85 -0.18
CA VAL A 240 10.60 -12.09 1.19
C VAL A 240 10.33 -10.77 1.91
N TRP A 241 11.23 -9.79 1.77
CA TRP A 241 11.05 -8.47 2.37
C TRP A 241 9.85 -7.71 1.78
N TYR A 242 9.60 -7.86 0.49
CA TYR A 242 8.41 -7.31 -0.18
C TYR A 242 7.11 -7.92 0.36
N VAL A 243 7.06 -9.25 0.50
CA VAL A 243 5.89 -9.96 1.07
C VAL A 243 5.65 -9.55 2.52
N ALA A 244 6.69 -9.49 3.34
CA ALA A 244 6.60 -9.02 4.72
C ALA A 244 6.11 -7.56 4.80
N SER A 245 6.62 -6.70 3.92
CA SER A 245 6.18 -5.29 3.83
C SER A 245 4.72 -5.17 3.41
N THR A 246 4.24 -6.05 2.52
CA THR A 246 2.84 -6.09 2.10
C THR A 246 1.95 -6.41 3.30
N TYR A 247 2.28 -7.48 4.03
CA TYR A 247 1.53 -7.88 5.21
C TYR A 247 1.51 -6.78 6.29
N GLN A 248 2.66 -6.15 6.55
CA GLN A 248 2.76 -5.03 7.49
C GLN A 248 1.93 -3.82 7.03
N ALA A 249 1.97 -3.47 5.75
CA ALA A 249 1.20 -2.37 5.16
C ALA A 249 -0.30 -2.60 5.35
N MET A 250 -0.81 -3.77 4.97
CA MET A 250 -2.22 -4.10 5.09
C MET A 250 -2.68 -4.13 6.55
N THR A 251 -1.92 -4.81 7.42
CA THR A 251 -2.28 -4.94 8.85
C THR A 251 -2.20 -3.61 9.60
N SER A 252 -1.25 -2.75 9.27
CA SER A 252 -1.16 -1.41 9.87
C SER A 252 -2.25 -0.46 9.37
N PHE A 253 -2.61 -0.56 8.08
CA PHE A 253 -3.71 0.20 7.50
C PHE A 253 -5.07 -0.20 8.10
N ASP A 254 -5.32 -1.50 8.25
CA ASP A 254 -6.52 -2.02 8.90
C ASP A 254 -6.62 -1.50 10.34
N ARG A 255 -5.52 -1.57 11.11
CA ARG A 255 -5.46 -1.06 12.50
C ARG A 255 -5.71 0.45 12.58
N ALA A 256 -5.12 1.24 11.69
CA ALA A 256 -5.33 2.69 11.65
C ALA A 256 -6.78 3.04 11.31
N SER A 257 -7.41 2.26 10.44
CA SER A 257 -8.83 2.41 10.09
C SER A 257 -9.77 1.99 11.24
N VAL A 258 -9.27 1.23 12.22
CA VAL A 258 -10.04 0.81 13.41
C VAL A 258 -9.83 1.75 14.60
N GLY A 259 -8.58 2.13 14.89
CA GLY A 259 -8.17 2.75 16.16
C GLY A 259 -8.70 4.16 16.43
N ARG A 260 -8.97 4.98 15.40
CA ARG A 260 -9.56 6.32 15.61
C ARG A 260 -11.02 6.29 16.10
N ALA A 261 -11.76 5.22 15.82
CA ALA A 261 -13.13 5.13 16.32
C ALA A 261 -13.17 5.00 17.84
N LEU A 262 -12.24 4.24 18.43
CA LEU A 262 -12.11 4.10 19.88
C LEU A 262 -11.82 5.46 20.54
N LEU A 263 -10.90 6.24 19.98
CA LEU A 263 -10.61 7.59 20.50
C LEU A 263 -11.80 8.55 20.34
N SER A 264 -12.50 8.52 19.20
CA SER A 264 -13.71 9.34 19.03
C SER A 264 -14.86 8.89 19.96
N GLN A 265 -14.91 7.60 20.30
CA GLN A 265 -15.86 7.04 21.26
C GLN A 265 -15.52 7.48 22.69
N ASP A 266 -14.24 7.52 23.06
CA ASP A 266 -13.80 8.00 24.37
C ASP A 266 -14.11 9.49 24.54
N ASP A 267 -13.82 10.32 23.52
CA ASP A 267 -14.14 11.75 23.55
C ASP A 267 -15.65 12.00 23.66
N HIS A 268 -16.47 11.22 22.93
CA HIS A 268 -17.93 11.34 23.02
C HIS A 268 -18.49 10.83 24.35
N THR A 269 -17.97 9.72 24.86
CA THR A 269 -18.37 9.15 26.15
C THR A 269 -17.98 10.07 27.29
N PHE A 270 -16.78 10.67 27.23
CA PHE A 270 -16.33 11.68 28.17
C PHE A 270 -17.18 12.95 28.10
N ALA A 271 -17.51 13.43 26.89
CA ALA A 271 -18.41 14.57 26.72
C ALA A 271 -19.82 14.28 27.26
N MET A 272 -20.33 13.05 27.07
CA MET A 272 -21.61 12.61 27.61
C MET A 272 -21.58 12.52 29.14
N PHE A 273 -20.49 12.00 29.71
CA PHE A 273 -20.26 11.96 31.16
C PHE A 273 -20.20 13.36 31.77
N MET A 274 -19.46 14.29 31.16
CA MET A 274 -19.40 15.70 31.58
C MET A 274 -20.77 16.37 31.52
N ARG A 275 -21.56 16.07 30.49
CA ARG A 275 -22.93 16.57 30.36
C ARG A 275 -23.87 16.00 31.42
N MET A 276 -23.77 14.70 31.71
CA MET A 276 -24.56 14.07 32.79
C MET A 276 -24.20 14.67 34.15
N ARG A 277 -22.92 14.89 34.46
CA ARG A 277 -22.47 15.51 35.73
C ARG A 277 -23.02 16.92 35.93
N HIS A 278 -23.14 17.70 34.86
CA HIS A 278 -23.78 19.03 34.94
C HIS A 278 -25.30 18.95 35.14
N GLN A 279 -25.95 17.87 34.71
CA GLN A 279 -27.39 17.68 34.87
C GLN A 279 -27.77 17.05 36.20
N THR A 280 -26.93 16.18 36.77
CA THR A 280 -27.17 15.59 38.10
C THR A 280 -26.94 16.56 39.24
N GLY A 281 -26.35 17.74 38.98
CA GLY A 281 -26.37 18.88 39.89
C GLY A 281 -26.31 18.45 41.35
N GLU A 282 -25.19 17.84 41.77
CA GLU A 282 -24.93 17.63 43.19
C GLU A 282 -24.98 19.00 43.85
N GLN A 283 -26.16 19.32 44.38
CA GLN A 283 -26.33 20.43 45.30
C GLN A 283 -25.39 20.12 46.46
N PRO A 284 -24.45 21.02 46.79
CA PRO A 284 -23.62 20.83 47.97
C PRO A 284 -24.58 20.72 49.15
N VAL A 285 -24.58 19.54 49.79
CA VAL A 285 -25.25 19.34 51.07
C VAL A 285 -24.57 20.31 52.03
N GLN A 286 -25.24 21.43 52.31
CA GLN A 286 -24.80 22.36 53.33
C GLN A 286 -24.94 21.63 54.67
N ALA A 287 -23.79 21.31 55.26
CA ALA A 287 -23.68 20.79 56.62
C ALA A 287 -23.79 21.91 57.65
#